data_AF-A0A800DKC6-F1
#
_entry.id   AF-A0A800DKC6-F1
#
_cell.length_a   1.000
_cell.length_b   1.000
_cell.length_c   1.000
_cell.angle_alpha   90.00
_cell.angle_beta   90.00
_cell.angle_gamma   90.00
#
_symmetry.space_group_name_H-M   'P 1'
#
loop_
_entity.id
_entity.type
_entity.pdbx_description
1 polymer ?
#
loop_
_entity_poly.entity_id
_entity_poly.type
_entity_poly.pdbx_seq_one_letter_code
_entity_poly.pdbx_strand_id
1 'polypeptide(L)'
;LNWGVAQIGGTEHIGLATFAKAAGIKYKVVPFGSGAQMVQALMAGGIDATLPNVSEATEQVGDGTFRAVAVMAEKRLKDYPNVPTTFELGYKVKTSTTRGYWVLKGTPQSAIDALSKGLVKAMKHKVFANYLKSAGLTVATSVAGHKVWDKQIKEEYKTAVKALKELGLAK
;
A
#
# COMPACT_ATOMS: atom_id res chain seq x y z
N LEU A 1 -21.39 -4.64 4.01
CA LEU A 1 -20.02 -4.43 3.52
C LEU A 1 -19.06 -5.33 4.28
N ASN A 2 -18.82 -6.52 3.74
CA ASN A 2 -17.70 -7.38 4.08
C ASN A 2 -16.48 -6.88 3.30
N TRP A 3 -15.49 -6.35 4.00
CA TRP A 3 -14.30 -5.75 3.42
C TRP A 3 -13.10 -6.67 3.65
N GLY A 4 -12.54 -7.19 2.56
CA GLY A 4 -11.36 -8.04 2.61
C GLY A 4 -10.09 -7.27 2.94
N VAL A 5 -9.27 -7.83 3.83
CA VAL A 5 -7.90 -7.37 4.14
C VAL A 5 -6.94 -8.55 4.01
N ALA A 6 -5.74 -8.32 3.50
CA ALA A 6 -4.71 -9.35 3.35
C ALA A 6 -4.10 -9.69 4.70
N GLN A 7 -4.00 -8.74 5.63
CA GLN A 7 -3.52 -9.00 7.00
C GLN A 7 -4.16 -8.05 8.01
N ILE A 8 -4.56 -8.60 9.17
CA ILE A 8 -5.02 -7.77 10.29
C ILE A 8 -3.89 -6.88 10.78
N GLY A 9 -4.11 -5.57 10.69
CA GLY A 9 -3.17 -4.55 11.18
C GLY A 9 -2.11 -4.16 10.15
N GLY A 10 -2.17 -4.73 8.94
CA GLY A 10 -1.36 -4.30 7.81
C GLY A 10 -1.78 -2.93 7.29
N THR A 11 -0.98 -2.40 6.36
CA THR A 11 -1.19 -1.09 5.73
C THR A 11 -2.56 -0.96 5.08
N GLU A 12 -3.07 -2.00 4.40
CA GLU A 12 -4.41 -1.91 3.80
C GLU A 12 -5.51 -1.89 4.86
N HIS A 13 -5.42 -2.71 5.92
CA HIS A 13 -6.38 -2.67 7.02
C HIS A 13 -6.43 -1.29 7.69
N ILE A 14 -5.26 -0.69 7.96
CA ILE A 14 -5.15 0.65 8.56
C ILE A 14 -5.73 1.72 7.62
N GLY A 15 -5.35 1.68 6.34
CA GLY A 15 -5.85 2.62 5.33
C GLY A 15 -7.37 2.57 5.21
N LEU A 16 -7.92 1.35 5.11
CA LEU A 16 -9.35 1.09 5.02
C LEU A 16 -10.11 1.57 6.25
N ALA A 17 -9.62 1.25 7.45
CA ALA A 17 -10.21 1.73 8.69
C ALA A 17 -10.27 3.26 8.73
N THR A 18 -9.19 3.92 8.33
CA THR A 18 -9.10 5.38 8.32
C THR A 18 -10.08 5.99 7.32
N PHE A 19 -10.17 5.40 6.11
CA PHE A 19 -11.12 5.85 5.09
C PHE A 19 -12.57 5.60 5.50
N ALA A 20 -12.90 4.40 5.99
CA ALA A 20 -14.24 4.06 6.43
C ALA A 20 -14.73 4.97 7.55
N LYS A 21 -13.85 5.30 8.51
CA LYS A 21 -14.13 6.29 9.57
C LYS A 21 -14.42 7.68 8.99
N ALA A 22 -13.58 8.15 8.06
CA ALA A 22 -13.76 9.46 7.43
C ALA A 22 -15.05 9.56 6.58
N ALA A 23 -15.44 8.45 5.94
CA ALA A 23 -16.61 8.37 5.08
C ALA A 23 -17.89 7.91 5.81
N GLY A 24 -17.83 7.62 7.12
CA GLY A 24 -18.98 7.13 7.89
C GLY A 24 -19.47 5.73 7.45
N ILE A 25 -18.60 4.93 6.84
CA ILE A 25 -18.94 3.60 6.31
C ILE A 25 -18.84 2.56 7.44
N LYS A 26 -19.90 1.78 7.62
CA LYS A 26 -19.89 0.59 8.48
C LYS A 26 -19.46 -0.63 7.67
N TYR A 27 -18.57 -1.45 8.24
CA TYR A 27 -18.02 -2.61 7.57
C TYR A 27 -17.69 -3.74 8.56
N LYS A 28 -17.50 -4.94 8.02
CA LYS A 28 -16.91 -6.10 8.72
C LYS A 28 -15.61 -6.45 8.03
N VAL A 29 -14.55 -6.70 8.79
CA VAL A 29 -13.25 -7.11 8.26
C VAL A 29 -13.25 -8.61 8.01
N VAL A 30 -12.81 -9.03 6.83
CA VAL A 30 -12.58 -10.44 6.48
C VAL A 30 -11.08 -10.60 6.16
N PRO A 31 -10.29 -11.25 7.04
CA PRO A 31 -8.87 -11.42 6.80
C PRO A 31 -8.60 -12.57 5.82
N PHE A 32 -7.63 -12.35 4.96
CA PHE A 32 -7.01 -13.33 4.08
C PHE A 32 -5.54 -13.52 4.49
N GLY A 33 -4.78 -14.35 3.78
CA GLY A 33 -3.33 -14.49 4.00
C GLY A 33 -2.48 -13.67 3.02
N SER A 34 -3.09 -13.15 1.95
CA SER A 34 -2.42 -12.40 0.88
C SER A 34 -3.41 -11.56 0.06
N GLY A 35 -2.91 -10.55 -0.65
CA GLY A 35 -3.70 -9.76 -1.60
C GLY A 35 -4.28 -10.60 -2.75
N ALA A 36 -3.53 -11.58 -3.24
CA ALA A 36 -4.00 -12.51 -4.27
C ALA A 36 -5.26 -13.30 -3.82
N GLN A 37 -5.26 -13.80 -2.58
CA GLN A 37 -6.45 -14.48 -2.03
C GLN A 37 -7.64 -13.54 -1.86
N MET A 38 -7.42 -12.26 -1.52
CA MET A 38 -8.51 -11.27 -1.48
C MET A 38 -9.13 -11.04 -2.86
N VAL A 39 -8.30 -10.89 -3.89
CA VAL A 39 -8.76 -10.70 -5.28
C VAL A 39 -9.61 -11.88 -5.71
N GLN A 40 -9.17 -13.11 -5.46
CA GLN A 40 -9.96 -14.32 -5.74
C GLN A 40 -11.30 -14.33 -4.97
N ALA A 41 -11.28 -13.96 -3.69
CA ALA A 41 -12.50 -13.89 -2.90
C ALA A 41 -13.49 -12.82 -3.39
N LEU A 42 -12.99 -11.68 -3.88
CA LEU A 42 -13.84 -10.65 -4.49
C LEU A 42 -14.46 -11.14 -5.80
N MET A 43 -13.69 -11.80 -6.67
CA MET A 43 -14.22 -12.39 -7.90
C MET A 43 -15.29 -13.45 -7.62
N ALA A 44 -15.10 -14.26 -6.58
CA ALA A 44 -16.06 -15.29 -6.17
C ALA A 44 -17.29 -14.73 -5.41
N GLY A 45 -17.35 -13.41 -5.15
CA GLY A 45 -18.42 -12.78 -4.38
C GLY A 45 -18.41 -13.09 -2.87
N GLY A 46 -17.30 -13.60 -2.35
CA GLY A 46 -17.13 -13.87 -0.91
C GLY A 46 -16.91 -12.61 -0.06
N ILE A 47 -16.53 -11.50 -0.69
CA ILE A 47 -16.41 -10.17 -0.08
C ILE A 47 -16.99 -9.10 -1.01
N ASP A 48 -17.41 -7.98 -0.44
CA ASP A 48 -18.06 -6.89 -1.17
C ASP A 48 -17.04 -5.86 -1.72
N ALA A 49 -15.90 -5.71 -1.03
CA ALA A 49 -14.86 -4.74 -1.36
C ALA A 49 -13.49 -5.17 -0.83
N THR A 50 -12.43 -4.63 -1.43
CA THR A 50 -11.05 -4.76 -0.95
C THR A 50 -10.23 -3.53 -1.34
N LEU A 51 -9.02 -3.40 -0.79
CA LEU A 51 -8.03 -2.40 -1.17
C LEU A 51 -6.76 -3.12 -1.65
N PRO A 52 -6.76 -3.63 -2.89
CA PRO A 52 -5.61 -4.33 -3.45
C PRO A 52 -4.50 -3.34 -3.80
N ASN A 53 -3.26 -3.82 -3.90
CA ASN A 53 -2.25 -3.04 -4.61
C ASN A 53 -2.68 -2.92 -6.09
N VAL A 54 -2.33 -1.82 -6.75
CA VAL A 54 -2.72 -1.56 -8.13
C VAL A 54 -2.42 -2.76 -9.04
N SER A 55 -1.21 -3.30 -8.94
CA SER A 55 -0.73 -4.45 -9.72
C SER A 55 -1.55 -5.73 -9.53
N GLU A 56 -2.27 -5.86 -8.42
CA GLU A 56 -3.05 -7.07 -8.09
C GLU A 56 -4.44 -7.06 -8.74
N ALA A 57 -4.94 -5.89 -9.14
CA ALA A 57 -6.29 -5.72 -9.68
C ALA A 57 -6.31 -5.10 -11.09
N THR A 58 -5.15 -4.86 -11.71
CA THR A 58 -5.09 -4.19 -13.01
C THR A 58 -5.88 -4.89 -14.10
N GLU A 59 -5.76 -6.21 -14.19
CA GLU A 59 -6.46 -7.01 -15.19
C GLU A 59 -7.98 -6.98 -14.97
N GLN A 60 -8.43 -7.26 -13.74
CA GLN A 60 -9.85 -7.33 -13.38
C GLN A 60 -10.53 -5.95 -13.46
N VAL A 61 -9.81 -4.86 -13.23
CA VAL A 61 -10.37 -3.51 -13.46
C VAL A 61 -10.42 -3.20 -14.96
N GLY A 62 -9.42 -3.64 -15.73
CA GLY A 62 -9.34 -3.40 -17.17
C GLY A 62 -10.39 -4.16 -17.99
N ASP A 63 -10.75 -5.38 -17.58
CA ASP A 63 -11.79 -6.20 -18.22
C ASP A 63 -13.21 -5.91 -17.69
N GLY A 64 -13.34 -5.08 -16.65
CA GLY A 64 -14.61 -4.68 -16.05
C GLY A 64 -15.16 -5.66 -15.00
N THR A 65 -14.46 -6.75 -14.68
CA THR A 65 -14.82 -7.68 -13.61
C THR A 65 -14.90 -6.96 -12.26
N PHE A 66 -13.97 -6.05 -12.01
CA PHE A 66 -13.95 -5.19 -10.83
C PHE A 66 -14.28 -3.75 -11.17
N ARG A 67 -15.10 -3.14 -10.32
CA ARG A 67 -15.34 -1.70 -10.35
C ARG A 67 -14.36 -0.98 -9.41
N ALA A 68 -13.42 -0.23 -9.98
CA ALA A 68 -12.57 0.68 -9.20
C ALA A 68 -13.40 1.87 -8.70
N VAL A 69 -13.53 2.02 -7.37
CA VAL A 69 -14.37 3.05 -6.74
C VAL A 69 -13.61 4.33 -6.42
N ALA A 70 -12.40 4.20 -5.86
CA ALA A 70 -11.54 5.32 -5.52
C ALA A 70 -10.08 4.90 -5.46
N VAL A 71 -9.18 5.82 -5.78
CA VAL A 71 -7.75 5.71 -5.50
C VAL A 71 -7.45 6.38 -4.15
N MET A 72 -6.83 5.67 -3.22
CA MET A 72 -6.41 6.21 -1.92
C MET A 72 -5.11 7.02 -2.02
N ALA A 73 -5.12 8.10 -2.80
CA ALA A 73 -3.97 8.96 -3.04
C ALA A 73 -4.38 10.44 -3.12
N GLU A 74 -3.41 11.34 -3.10
CA GLU A 74 -3.68 12.78 -3.27
C GLU A 74 -4.02 13.15 -4.72
N LYS A 75 -3.43 12.44 -5.68
CA LYS A 75 -3.57 12.68 -7.12
C LYS A 75 -3.95 11.38 -7.82
N ARG A 76 -4.69 11.49 -8.93
CA ARG A 76 -5.07 10.33 -9.73
C ARG A 76 -3.83 9.60 -10.23
N LEU A 77 -3.96 8.28 -10.34
CA LEU A 77 -2.93 7.47 -11.00
C LEU A 77 -3.05 7.63 -12.50
N LYS A 78 -1.90 7.68 -13.18
CA LYS A 78 -1.85 7.82 -14.65
C LYS A 78 -2.62 6.70 -15.36
N ASP A 79 -2.57 5.50 -14.81
CA ASP A 79 -3.22 4.31 -15.38
C ASP A 79 -4.72 4.24 -15.05
N TYR A 80 -5.21 5.08 -14.12
CA TYR A 80 -6.62 5.16 -13.72
C TYR A 80 -7.12 6.61 -13.74
N PRO A 81 -7.05 7.31 -14.88
CA PRO A 81 -7.36 8.73 -14.95
C PRO A 81 -8.84 9.03 -14.69
N ASN A 82 -9.71 8.04 -14.82
CA ASN A 82 -11.16 8.18 -14.64
C ASN A 82 -11.64 7.79 -13.22
N VAL A 83 -10.76 7.20 -12.40
CA VAL A 83 -11.11 6.82 -11.02
C VAL A 83 -10.79 8.00 -10.11
N PRO A 84 -11.76 8.53 -9.34
CA PRO A 84 -11.51 9.66 -8.47
C PRO A 84 -10.59 9.26 -7.32
N THR A 85 -9.86 10.22 -6.77
CA THR A 85 -9.14 9.99 -5.53
C THR A 85 -10.03 10.20 -4.30
N THR A 86 -9.64 9.63 -3.17
CA THR A 86 -10.23 9.96 -1.87
C THR A 86 -10.18 11.46 -1.59
N PHE A 87 -9.11 12.15 -2.00
CA PHE A 87 -8.97 13.60 -1.82
C PHE A 87 -9.95 14.41 -2.68
N GLU A 88 -10.19 14.01 -3.92
CA GLU A 88 -11.23 14.61 -4.79
C GLU A 88 -12.63 14.40 -4.20
N LEU A 89 -12.84 13.28 -3.50
CA LEU A 89 -14.08 12.95 -2.80
C LEU A 89 -14.22 13.64 -1.42
N GLY A 90 -13.26 14.50 -1.04
CA GLY A 90 -13.28 15.23 0.24
C GLY A 90 -12.69 14.47 1.44
N TYR A 91 -12.20 13.25 1.23
CA TYR A 91 -11.57 12.43 2.27
C TYR A 91 -10.04 12.53 2.16
N LYS A 92 -9.40 13.24 3.10
CA LYS A 92 -7.93 13.41 3.15
C LYS A 92 -7.21 12.17 3.69
N VAL A 93 -7.49 11.02 3.08
CA VAL A 93 -6.93 9.72 3.46
C VAL A 93 -6.17 9.17 2.27
N LYS A 94 -4.87 8.91 2.45
CA LYS A 94 -4.05 8.18 1.49
C LYS A 94 -3.49 6.94 2.13
N THR A 95 -3.23 5.92 1.32
CA THR A 95 -2.44 4.76 1.74
C THR A 95 -1.38 4.46 0.69
N SER A 96 -0.27 3.91 1.13
CA SER A 96 0.79 3.44 0.25
C SER A 96 1.49 2.27 0.90
N THR A 97 1.70 1.20 0.14
CA THR A 97 2.52 0.07 0.57
C THR A 97 3.98 0.40 0.28
N THR A 98 4.80 0.50 1.33
CA THR A 98 6.24 0.70 1.18
C THR A 98 7.00 -0.59 1.45
N ARG A 99 8.08 -0.83 0.68
CA ARG A 99 8.96 -1.99 0.82
C ARG A 99 10.39 -1.51 0.99
N GLY A 100 11.14 -2.18 1.85
CA GLY A 100 12.53 -1.83 2.09
C GLY A 100 13.29 -2.93 2.82
N TYR A 101 14.55 -2.63 3.11
CA TYR A 101 15.46 -3.55 3.78
C TYR A 101 15.84 -3.00 5.14
N TRP A 102 16.18 -3.91 6.05
CA TRP A 102 16.63 -3.61 7.40
C TRP A 102 17.94 -4.34 7.68
N VAL A 103 18.68 -3.79 8.63
CA VAL A 103 19.88 -4.42 9.20
C VAL A 103 19.66 -4.61 10.69
N LEU A 104 20.44 -5.50 11.30
CA LEU A 104 20.40 -5.71 12.74
C LEU A 104 20.95 -4.49 13.50
N LYS A 105 20.46 -4.29 14.73
CA LYS A 105 21.00 -3.30 15.66
C LYS A 105 22.49 -3.53 15.85
N GLY A 106 23.29 -2.47 15.76
CA GLY A 106 24.75 -2.54 15.90
C GLY A 106 25.52 -2.74 14.59
N THR A 107 24.83 -2.87 13.44
CA THR A 107 25.51 -2.89 12.13
C THR A 107 26.32 -1.60 11.94
N PRO A 108 27.63 -1.67 11.61
CA PRO A 108 28.45 -0.47 11.41
C PRO A 108 27.93 0.44 10.31
N GLN A 109 28.02 1.76 10.51
CA GLN A 109 27.51 2.76 9.54
C GLN A 109 28.14 2.59 8.15
N SER A 110 29.42 2.25 8.08
CA SER A 110 30.12 1.98 6.81
C SER A 110 29.50 0.83 6.01
N ALA A 111 29.04 -0.22 6.69
CA ALA A 111 28.33 -1.34 6.06
C ALA A 111 26.93 -0.93 5.59
N ILE A 112 26.23 -0.12 6.39
CA ILE A 112 24.91 0.45 6.01
C ILE A 112 25.04 1.31 4.76
N ASP A 113 26.04 2.18 4.72
CA ASP A 113 26.29 3.08 3.58
C ASP A 113 26.62 2.28 2.31
N ALA A 114 27.48 1.25 2.43
CA ALA A 114 27.84 0.36 1.33
C ALA A 114 26.62 -0.41 0.79
N LEU A 115 25.83 -1.03 1.68
CA LEU A 115 24.61 -1.75 1.32
C LEU A 115 23.59 -0.83 0.65
N SER A 116 23.33 0.34 1.25
CA SER A 116 22.38 1.30 0.68
C SER A 116 22.82 1.77 -0.69
N LYS A 117 24.11 2.06 -0.90
CA LYS A 117 24.65 2.47 -2.20
C LYS A 117 24.49 1.35 -3.24
N GLY A 118 24.81 0.11 -2.87
CA GLY A 118 24.68 -1.06 -3.74
C GLY A 118 23.22 -1.33 -4.13
N LEU A 119 22.30 -1.34 -3.16
CA LEU A 119 20.87 -1.57 -3.37
C LEU A 119 20.25 -0.47 -4.24
N VAL A 120 20.54 0.80 -3.98
CA VAL A 120 20.04 1.91 -4.82
C VAL A 120 20.56 1.79 -6.26
N LYS A 121 21.83 1.41 -6.45
CA LYS A 121 22.38 1.17 -7.80
C LYS A 121 21.65 0.01 -8.50
N ALA A 122 21.42 -1.10 -7.80
CA ALA A 122 20.72 -2.26 -8.34
C ALA A 122 19.26 -1.95 -8.69
N MET A 123 18.53 -1.23 -7.83
CA MET A 123 17.14 -0.85 -8.07
C MET A 123 16.98 0.20 -9.20
N LYS A 124 18.05 0.90 -9.57
CA LYS A 124 18.05 1.77 -10.76
C LYS A 124 18.33 1.01 -12.06
N HIS A 125 18.69 -0.27 -11.99
CA HIS A 125 18.93 -1.09 -13.18
C HIS A 125 17.63 -1.32 -13.96
N LYS A 126 17.73 -1.44 -15.29
CA LYS A 126 16.59 -1.58 -16.21
C LYS A 126 15.63 -2.72 -15.86
N VAL A 127 16.15 -3.82 -15.32
CA VAL A 127 15.34 -4.99 -14.92
C VAL A 127 14.36 -4.59 -13.82
N PHE A 128 14.83 -3.90 -12.78
CA PHE A 128 13.97 -3.45 -11.68
C PHE A 128 13.08 -2.28 -12.11
N ALA A 129 13.60 -1.36 -12.93
CA ALA A 129 12.80 -0.27 -13.48
C ALA A 129 11.60 -0.76 -14.30
N ASN A 130 11.78 -1.82 -15.09
CA ASN A 130 10.70 -2.45 -15.86
C ASN A 130 9.68 -3.14 -14.95
N TYR A 131 10.14 -3.82 -13.90
CA TYR A 131 9.24 -4.40 -12.88
C TYR A 131 8.40 -3.32 -12.18
N LEU A 132 9.02 -2.21 -11.76
CA LEU A 132 8.29 -1.08 -11.16
C LEU A 132 7.23 -0.57 -12.13
N LYS A 133 7.58 -0.38 -13.40
CA LYS A 133 6.63 0.09 -14.42
C LYS A 133 5.45 -0.87 -14.58
N SER A 134 5.68 -2.18 -14.62
CA SER A 134 4.58 -3.17 -14.68
C SER A 134 3.69 -3.17 -13.45
N ALA A 135 4.18 -2.64 -12.32
CA ALA A 135 3.41 -2.49 -11.09
C ALA A 135 2.79 -1.08 -10.92
N GLY A 136 2.84 -0.22 -11.95
CA GLY A 136 2.35 1.17 -11.88
C GLY A 136 3.25 2.12 -11.09
N LEU A 137 4.51 1.74 -10.88
CA LEU A 137 5.51 2.46 -10.08
C LEU A 137 6.65 3.01 -10.95
N THR A 138 7.44 3.93 -10.39
CA THR A 138 8.61 4.50 -11.06
C THR A 138 9.85 4.47 -10.19
N VAL A 139 11.03 4.45 -10.81
CA VAL A 139 12.30 4.58 -10.08
C VAL A 139 12.35 5.88 -9.27
N ALA A 140 11.83 6.98 -9.84
CA ALA A 140 11.87 8.30 -9.22
C ALA A 140 11.07 8.36 -7.90
N THR A 141 9.96 7.62 -7.80
CA THR A 141 9.08 7.63 -6.64
C THR A 141 9.28 6.45 -5.70
N SER A 142 9.99 5.39 -6.13
CA SER A 142 10.05 4.11 -5.39
C SER A 142 11.46 3.74 -4.91
N VAL A 143 12.51 4.40 -5.41
CA VAL A 143 13.90 4.07 -5.04
C VAL A 143 14.50 5.16 -4.17
N ALA A 144 14.83 4.79 -2.93
CA ALA A 144 15.38 5.69 -1.93
C ALA A 144 16.59 5.07 -1.22
N GLY A 145 17.52 5.92 -0.76
CA GLY A 145 18.63 5.51 0.12
C GLY A 145 18.20 5.41 1.57
N HIS A 146 19.05 4.81 2.40
CA HIS A 146 18.72 4.46 3.80
C HIS A 146 18.29 5.67 4.66
N LYS A 147 18.81 6.88 4.44
CA LYS A 147 18.42 8.08 5.20
C LYS A 147 16.95 8.47 4.96
N VAL A 148 16.51 8.42 3.71
CA VAL A 148 15.13 8.73 3.33
C VAL A 148 14.21 7.62 3.84
N TRP A 149 14.61 6.36 3.65
CA TRP A 149 13.88 5.20 4.12
C TRP A 149 13.70 5.19 5.65
N ASP A 150 14.76 5.44 6.42
CA ASP A 150 14.72 5.50 7.89
C ASP A 150 13.80 6.60 8.41
N LYS A 151 13.80 7.78 7.77
CA LYS A 151 12.86 8.86 8.11
C LYS A 151 11.42 8.44 7.83
N GLN A 152 11.15 7.94 6.63
CA GLN A 152 9.81 7.54 6.20
C GLN A 152 9.22 6.48 7.12
N ILE A 153 9.97 5.43 7.43
CA ILE A 153 9.45 4.31 8.20
C ILE A 153 9.19 4.67 9.67
N LYS A 154 9.94 5.63 10.23
CA LYS A 154 9.66 6.19 11.57
C LYS A 154 8.36 7.00 11.59
N GLU A 155 8.05 7.72 10.51
CA GLU A 155 6.79 8.46 10.36
C GLU A 155 5.61 7.51 10.15
N GLU A 156 5.78 6.50 9.29
CA GLU A 156 4.79 5.43 9.07
C GLU A 156 4.52 4.66 10.36
N TYR A 157 5.55 4.28 11.11
CA TYR A 157 5.41 3.56 12.39
C TYR A 157 4.56 4.36 13.40
N LYS A 158 4.83 5.65 13.56
CA LYS A 158 4.03 6.51 14.47
C LYS A 158 2.56 6.54 14.06
N THR A 159 2.30 6.67 12.77
CA THR A 159 0.94 6.69 12.22
C THR A 159 0.24 5.35 12.41
N ALA A 160 0.93 4.25 12.11
CA ALA A 160 0.43 2.89 12.24
C ALA A 160 0.10 2.54 13.69
N VAL A 161 0.99 2.84 14.65
CA VAL A 161 0.74 2.59 16.08
C VAL A 161 -0.52 3.30 16.56
N LYS A 162 -0.72 4.56 16.17
CA LYS A 162 -1.95 5.29 16.52
C LYS A 162 -3.19 4.61 15.96
N ALA A 163 -3.17 4.25 14.67
CA ALA A 163 -4.29 3.58 14.03
C ALA A 163 -4.60 2.20 14.65
N LEU A 164 -3.56 1.42 14.96
CA LEU A 164 -3.71 0.12 15.61
C LEU A 164 -4.32 0.23 17.01
N LYS A 165 -3.98 1.25 17.80
CA LYS A 165 -4.63 1.52 19.09
C LYS A 165 -6.10 1.88 18.92
N GLU A 166 -6.43 2.75 17.97
CA GLU A 166 -7.82 3.10 17.66
C GLU A 166 -8.65 1.89 17.20
N LEU A 167 -8.00 0.91 16.57
CA LEU A 167 -8.59 -0.38 16.18
C LEU A 167 -8.62 -1.43 17.30
N GLY A 168 -8.05 -1.13 18.49
CA GLY A 168 -7.95 -2.09 19.59
C GLY A 168 -6.95 -3.22 19.35
N LEU A 169 -6.04 -3.07 18.38
CA LEU A 169 -5.03 -4.07 17.98
C LEU A 169 -3.67 -3.85 18.65
N ALA A 170 -3.46 -2.71 19.32
CA ALA A 170 -2.26 -2.40 20.07
C ALA A 170 -2.59 -1.74 21.41
N LYS A 171 -1.71 -1.93 22.40
CA LYS A 171 -1.77 -1.28 23.72
C LYS A 171 -1.08 0.08 23.68
#